data_AF-A0A2S3QD29-F1
#
_entry.id   AF-A0A2S3QD29-F1
#
_cell.length_a   1.000
_cell.length_b   1.000
_cell.length_c   1.000
_cell.angle_alpha   90.00
_cell.angle_beta   90.00
_cell.angle_gamma   90.00
#
_symmetry.space_group_name_H-M   'P 1'
#
loop_
_entity.id
_entity.type
_entity.pdbx_description
1 polymer ?
#
loop_
_entity_poly.entity_id
_entity_poly.type
_entity_poly.pdbx_seq_one_letter_code
_entity_poly.pdbx_strand_id
1 'polypeptide(L)'
;MTPNTDDLQMPPSWRAWWGRVWQPRPRNSVAPPPRHLRLPQNPLPPASDKPTWAAITQRVRQWPSGMPVTVDLLVAIWHVGRGTAWHWLDRLTQAGLLRVTVDTPDAHGVVRRHWWVR
;
A
#
# COMPACT_ATOMS: atom_id res chain seq x y z
N MET A 1 20.62 -13.35 32.05
CA MET A 1 20.32 -12.19 31.19
C MET A 1 19.82 -12.72 29.85
N THR A 2 18.51 -12.78 29.66
CA THR A 2 17.86 -13.13 28.39
C THR A 2 17.31 -11.84 27.79
N PRO A 3 17.60 -11.50 26.52
CA PRO A 3 16.95 -10.37 25.88
C PRO A 3 15.45 -10.69 25.70
N ASN A 4 14.62 -9.76 26.16
CA ASN A 4 13.17 -9.81 26.04
C ASN A 4 12.74 -9.99 24.58
N THR A 5 11.92 -11.00 24.34
CA THR A 5 11.10 -11.17 23.12
C THR A 5 9.74 -10.49 23.32
N ASP A 6 9.79 -9.28 23.85
CA ASP A 6 8.69 -8.33 24.04
C ASP A 6 9.21 -7.10 23.27
N ASP A 7 8.74 -6.76 22.08
CA ASP A 7 7.42 -6.22 21.85
C ASP A 7 7.31 -5.98 20.33
N LEU A 8 6.79 -6.95 19.58
CA LEU A 8 6.19 -6.69 18.26
C LEU A 8 4.69 -6.38 18.50
N GLN A 9 4.40 -5.62 19.55
CA GLN A 9 3.04 -5.24 19.89
C GLN A 9 2.66 -4.12 18.92
N MET A 10 2.09 -4.53 17.79
CA MET A 10 1.50 -3.62 16.82
C MET A 10 0.61 -2.62 17.56
N PRO A 11 0.89 -1.30 17.48
CA PRO A 11 0.12 -0.32 18.23
C PRO A 11 -1.36 -0.43 17.83
N PRO A 12 -2.33 -0.22 18.74
CA PRO A 12 -3.74 -0.39 18.42
C PRO A 12 -4.21 0.47 17.23
N SER A 13 -3.55 1.61 16.98
CA SER A 13 -3.74 2.43 15.78
C SER A 13 -3.39 1.71 14.47
N TRP A 14 -2.42 0.80 14.48
CA TRP A 14 -2.00 -0.03 13.35
C TRP A 14 -3.08 -1.01 12.90
N ARG A 15 -3.67 -1.76 13.84
CA ARG A 15 -4.78 -2.69 13.52
C ARG A 15 -5.99 -1.94 12.98
N ALA A 16 -6.34 -0.80 13.57
CA ALA A 16 -7.46 0.01 13.11
C ALA A 16 -7.23 0.59 11.70
N TRP A 17 -5.99 0.96 11.39
CA TRP A 17 -5.62 1.48 10.07
C TRP A 17 -5.66 0.38 9.00
N TRP A 18 -5.09 -0.79 9.26
CA TRP A 18 -5.21 -1.94 8.35
C TRP A 18 -6.66 -2.38 8.15
N GLY A 19 -7.46 -2.34 9.22
CA GLY A 19 -8.90 -2.57 9.14
C GLY A 19 -9.58 -1.64 8.13
N ARG A 20 -9.18 -0.36 8.06
CA ARG A 20 -9.70 0.60 7.06
C ARG A 20 -9.18 0.36 5.64
N VAL A 21 -7.93 -0.08 5.48
CA VAL A 21 -7.35 -0.39 4.15
C VAL A 21 -7.98 -1.65 3.55
N TRP A 22 -8.31 -2.64 4.38
CA TRP A 22 -8.95 -3.89 3.95
C TRP A 22 -10.47 -3.88 4.06
N GLN A 23 -11.12 -2.77 4.41
CA GLN A 23 -12.58 -2.77 4.35
C GLN A 23 -13.00 -3.00 2.90
N PRO A 24 -13.74 -4.09 2.61
CA PRO A 24 -14.38 -4.22 1.32
C PRO A 24 -15.29 -3.00 1.16
N ARG A 25 -15.12 -2.26 0.05
CA ARG A 25 -16.02 -1.15 -0.29
C ARG A 25 -17.45 -1.65 -0.07
N PRO A 26 -18.34 -0.89 0.59
CA PRO A 26 -19.72 -1.27 0.71
C PRO A 26 -20.25 -1.54 -0.70
N ARG A 27 -20.59 -2.80 -0.96
CA ARG A 27 -21.22 -3.24 -2.19
C ARG A 27 -22.54 -2.51 -2.23
N ASN A 28 -22.58 -1.40 -2.96
CA ASN A 28 -23.75 -0.55 -3.09
C ASN A 28 -24.96 -1.44 -3.31
N SER A 29 -25.90 -1.31 -2.37
CA SER A 29 -27.12 -2.07 -2.28
C SER A 29 -27.83 -2.10 -3.63
N VAL A 30 -28.30 -3.29 -3.98
CA VAL A 30 -29.19 -3.58 -5.10
C VAL A 30 -30.29 -2.52 -5.19
N ALA A 31 -30.26 -1.71 -6.24
CA ALA A 31 -31.41 -0.94 -6.69
C ALA A 31 -32.13 -1.75 -7.78
N PRO A 32 -33.47 -1.90 -7.75
CA PRO A 32 -34.21 -2.58 -8.80
C PRO A 32 -34.14 -1.76 -10.11
N PRO A 33 -34.24 -2.40 -11.29
CA PRO A 33 -33.98 -1.74 -12.56
C PRO A 33 -35.15 -0.81 -12.93
N PRO A 34 -34.89 0.45 -13.34
CA PRO A 34 -35.89 1.22 -14.07
C PRO A 34 -35.78 0.90 -15.58
N ARG A 35 -36.93 0.64 -16.19
CA ARG A 35 -37.11 0.39 -17.63
C ARG A 35 -36.58 1.57 -18.47
N HIS A 36 -35.83 1.21 -19.51
CA HIS A 36 -35.40 1.94 -20.72
C HIS A 36 -35.90 3.38 -20.93
N LEU A 37 -34.96 4.31 -21.20
CA LEU A 37 -34.82 5.11 -22.45
C LEU A 37 -34.09 6.43 -22.17
N ARG A 38 -32.80 6.49 -22.57
CA ARG A 38 -32.08 7.62 -23.18
C ARG A 38 -30.57 7.38 -23.02
N LEU A 39 -29.85 7.36 -24.14
CA LEU A 39 -28.40 7.43 -24.18
C LEU A 39 -27.97 8.88 -23.94
N PRO A 40 -27.35 9.24 -22.80
CA PRO A 40 -26.33 10.25 -22.82
C PRO A 40 -25.03 9.58 -23.29
N GLN A 41 -24.36 10.18 -24.28
CA GLN A 41 -22.93 9.94 -24.50
C GLN A 41 -22.22 10.20 -23.16
N ASN A 42 -21.96 9.13 -22.42
CA ASN A 42 -21.07 9.18 -21.28
C ASN A 42 -19.71 9.60 -21.85
N PRO A 43 -19.04 10.63 -21.32
CA PRO A 43 -17.62 10.78 -21.60
C PRO A 43 -16.98 9.47 -21.17
N LEU A 44 -16.45 8.70 -22.12
CA LEU A 44 -15.51 7.63 -21.80
C LEU A 44 -14.54 8.22 -20.78
N PRO A 45 -14.39 7.67 -19.57
CA PRO A 45 -13.16 7.89 -18.85
C PRO A 45 -12.15 6.90 -19.46
N PRO A 46 -11.23 7.28 -20.36
CA PRO A 46 -9.97 6.56 -20.43
C PRO A 46 -9.10 7.05 -19.27
N ALA A 47 -9.65 7.03 -18.05
CA ALA A 47 -8.84 7.15 -16.86
C ALA A 47 -8.14 5.80 -16.75
N SER A 48 -6.97 5.72 -17.38
CA SER A 48 -5.97 4.71 -17.11
C SER A 48 -5.96 4.56 -15.58
N ASP A 49 -6.50 3.46 -15.05
CA ASP A 49 -6.57 3.10 -13.62
C ASP A 49 -5.18 2.87 -13.01
N LYS A 50 -4.15 3.43 -13.66
CA LYS A 50 -2.76 3.41 -13.25
C LYS A 50 -2.59 4.55 -12.25
N PRO A 51 -2.23 4.25 -11.00
CA PRO A 51 -1.98 5.29 -10.02
C PRO A 51 -0.83 6.18 -10.49
N THR A 52 -1.06 7.49 -10.41
CA THR A 52 -0.04 8.48 -10.73
C THR A 52 0.98 8.55 -9.59
N TRP A 53 2.22 8.93 -9.89
CA TRP A 53 3.27 9.11 -8.88
C TRP A 53 2.86 10.09 -7.77
N ALA A 54 2.16 11.17 -8.12
CA ALA A 54 1.61 12.12 -7.16
C ALA A 54 0.60 11.47 -6.21
N ALA A 55 -0.32 10.64 -6.72
CA ALA A 55 -1.28 9.92 -5.89
C ALA A 55 -0.60 8.90 -4.95
N ILE A 56 0.43 8.20 -5.44
CA ILE A 56 1.20 7.23 -4.64
C ILE A 56 1.91 7.95 -3.48
N THR A 57 2.68 9.00 -3.79
CA THR A 57 3.42 9.77 -2.78
C THR A 57 2.49 10.44 -1.76
N GLN A 58 1.37 11.02 -2.20
CA GLN A 58 0.37 11.59 -1.30
C GLN A 58 -0.23 10.53 -0.37
N ARG A 59 -0.53 9.34 -0.90
CA ARG A 59 -1.06 8.22 -0.10
C ARG A 59 -0.04 7.73 0.93
N VAL A 60 1.23 7.58 0.55
CA VAL A 60 2.31 7.13 1.46
C VAL A 60 2.56 8.15 2.58
N ARG A 61 2.44 9.45 2.30
CA ARG A 61 2.53 10.50 3.34
C ARG A 61 1.41 10.43 4.39
N GLN A 62 0.29 9.78 4.09
CA GLN A 62 -0.81 9.58 5.02
C GLN A 62 -0.63 8.32 5.88
N TRP A 63 0.41 7.53 5.63
CA TRP A 63 0.70 6.32 6.40
C TRP A 63 1.36 6.68 7.72
N PRO A 64 1.11 5.89 8.77
CA PRO A 64 1.75 6.14 10.06
C PRO A 64 3.27 5.98 9.94
N SER A 65 4.03 6.88 10.56
CA SER A 65 5.49 6.74 10.67
C SER A 65 5.83 5.40 11.34
N GLY A 66 6.89 4.75 10.86
CA GLY A 66 7.28 3.41 11.29
C GLY A 66 6.47 2.27 10.66
N MET A 67 5.52 2.56 9.76
CA MET A 67 4.78 1.55 9.02
C MET A 67 5.72 0.70 8.14
N PRO A 68 5.79 -0.64 8.29
CA PRO A 68 6.47 -1.48 7.32
C PRO A 68 5.79 -1.39 5.96
N VAL A 69 6.59 -1.16 4.93
CA VAL A 69 6.14 -1.14 3.53
C VAL A 69 6.79 -2.30 2.79
N THR A 70 5.97 -3.16 2.20
CA THR A 70 6.43 -4.32 1.45
C THR A 70 5.96 -4.25 0.00
N VAL A 71 6.61 -5.04 -0.86
CA VAL A 71 6.19 -5.18 -2.26
C VAL A 71 4.73 -5.65 -2.33
N ASP A 72 4.38 -6.68 -1.56
CA ASP A 72 3.01 -7.23 -1.53
C ASP A 72 1.97 -6.20 -1.07
N LEU A 73 2.32 -5.29 -0.15
CA LEU A 73 1.44 -4.18 0.23
C LEU A 73 1.16 -3.25 -0.94
N LEU A 74 2.20 -2.85 -1.69
CA LEU A 74 2.01 -1.98 -2.84
C LEU A 74 1.21 -2.68 -3.96
N VAL A 75 1.48 -3.97 -4.19
CA VAL A 75 0.73 -4.81 -5.12
C VAL A 75 -0.75 -4.89 -4.71
N ALA A 76 -1.05 -5.05 -3.42
CA ALA A 76 -2.41 -5.16 -2.92
C ALA A 76 -3.19 -3.84 -3.03
N ILE A 77 -2.57 -2.70 -2.74
CA ILE A 77 -3.24 -1.38 -2.76
C ILE A 77 -3.48 -0.88 -4.19
N TRP A 78 -2.51 -1.10 -5.08
CA TRP A 78 -2.50 -0.48 -6.41
C TRP A 78 -2.63 -1.49 -7.56
N HIS A 79 -2.79 -2.78 -7.25
CA HIS A 79 -2.96 -3.86 -8.22
C HIS A 79 -1.89 -3.87 -9.33
N VAL A 80 -0.66 -3.52 -8.97
CA VAL A 80 0.49 -3.48 -9.89
C VAL A 80 1.34 -4.74 -9.82
N GLY A 81 2.15 -4.98 -10.85
CA GLY A 81 3.12 -6.07 -10.83
C GLY A 81 4.22 -5.87 -9.76
N ARG A 82 4.78 -6.98 -9.26
CA ARG A 82 5.84 -6.97 -8.23
C ARG A 82 7.06 -6.14 -8.63
N GLY A 83 7.49 -6.20 -9.90
CA GLY A 83 8.61 -5.40 -10.42
C GLY A 83 8.33 -3.90 -10.34
N THR A 84 7.14 -3.46 -10.74
CA THR A 84 6.71 -2.06 -10.63
C THR A 84 6.64 -1.60 -9.17
N ALA A 85 6.07 -2.42 -8.29
CA ALA A 85 6.05 -2.15 -6.86
C ALA A 85 7.46 -2.02 -6.27
N TRP A 86 8.40 -2.88 -6.66
CA TRP A 86 9.79 -2.78 -6.24
C TRP A 86 10.44 -1.46 -6.69
N HIS A 87 10.24 -1.06 -7.94
CA HIS A 87 10.71 0.25 -8.42
C HIS A 87 10.08 1.42 -7.66
N TRP A 88 8.83 1.31 -7.23
CA TRP A 88 8.19 2.34 -6.41
C TRP A 88 8.77 2.40 -5.00
N LEU A 89 9.07 1.27 -4.36
CA LEU A 89 9.78 1.26 -3.06
C LEU A 89 11.11 2.00 -3.15
N ASP A 90 11.90 1.71 -4.18
CA ASP A 90 13.19 2.37 -4.40
C ASP A 90 13.00 3.88 -4.59
N ARG A 91 12.07 4.28 -5.47
CA ARG A 91 11.76 5.69 -5.73
C ARG A 91 11.20 6.43 -4.50
N LEU A 92 10.38 5.78 -3.68
CA LEU A 92 9.84 6.35 -2.44
C LEU A 92 10.94 6.52 -1.38
N THR A 93 11.94 5.62 -1.38
CA THR A 93 13.14 5.74 -0.53
C THR A 93 14.01 6.90 -0.98
N GLN A 94 14.28 7.03 -2.28
CA GLN A 94 15.01 8.17 -2.85
C GLN A 94 14.31 9.51 -2.60
N ALA A 95 12.98 9.53 -2.61
CA ALA A 95 12.17 10.70 -2.26
C ALA A 95 12.15 11.02 -0.75
N GLY A 96 12.81 10.22 0.08
CA GLY A 96 12.90 10.41 1.52
C GLY A 96 11.61 10.09 2.27
N LEU A 97 10.63 9.44 1.66
CA LEU A 97 9.36 9.05 2.31
C LEU A 97 9.49 7.74 3.08
N LEU A 98 10.42 6.88 2.68
CA LEU A 98 10.72 5.63 3.35
C LEU A 98 12.16 5.64 3.89
N ARG A 99 12.36 5.00 5.04
CA ARG A 99 13.68 4.57 5.54
C ARG A 99 13.87 3.09 5.21
N VAL A 100 15.08 2.72 4.80
CA VAL A 100 15.49 1.32 4.60
C VAL A 100 16.33 0.88 5.78
N THR A 101 15.99 -0.29 6.34
CA THR A 101 16.90 -1.05 7.19
C THR A 101 17.36 -2.29 6.44
N VAL A 102 18.64 -2.59 6.57
CA VAL A 102 19.27 -3.75 5.94
C VAL A 102 19.60 -4.72 7.06
N ASP A 103 19.03 -5.91 6.99
CA ASP A 103 19.30 -6.96 7.97
C ASP A 103 20.72 -7.50 7.78
N THR A 104 21.24 -8.12 8.84
CA THR A 104 22.46 -8.90 8.77
C THR A 104 22.29 -9.98 7.70
N PRO A 105 23.26 -10.15 6.78
CA PRO A 105 23.20 -11.21 5.79
C PRO A 105 23.01 -12.56 6.47
N ASP A 106 22.16 -13.40 5.89
CA ASP A 106 21.97 -14.75 6.40
C ASP A 106 23.23 -15.63 6.16
N ALA A 107 23.20 -16.87 6.66
CA ALA A 107 24.30 -17.83 6.46
C ALA A 107 24.61 -18.14 4.99
N HIS A 108 23.72 -17.76 4.07
CA HIS A 108 23.87 -17.92 2.61
C HIS A 108 24.26 -16.61 1.91
N GLY A 109 24.53 -15.53 2.67
CA GLY A 109 24.89 -14.22 2.15
C GLY A 109 23.70 -13.42 1.59
N VAL A 110 22.46 -13.86 1.79
CA VAL A 110 21.27 -13.15 1.34
C VAL A 110 20.99 -11.99 2.27
N VAL A 111 20.97 -10.79 1.70
CA VAL A 111 20.66 -9.55 2.42
C VAL A 111 19.18 -9.23 2.26
N ARG A 112 18.46 -9.12 3.37
CA ARG A 112 17.05 -8.70 3.39
C ARG A 112 16.96 -7.20 3.64
N ARG A 113 16.11 -6.53 2.87
CA ARG A 113 15.82 -5.10 3.01
C ARG A 113 14.41 -4.94 3.54
N HIS A 114 14.26 -4.09 4.53
CA HIS A 114 12.99 -3.73 5.14
C HIS A 114 12.77 -2.23 4.94
N TRP A 115 11.64 -1.86 4.37
CA TRP A 115 11.26 -0.47 4.18
C TRP A 115 10.25 -0.06 5.24
N TRP A 116 10.40 1.14 5.77
CA TRP A 116 9.51 1.71 6.77
C TRP A 116 9.16 3.14 6.40
N VAL A 117 7.94 3.57 6.65
CA VAL A 117 7.55 4.99 6.50
C VAL A 117 8.32 5.84 7.49
N ARG A 118 8.79 7.02 7.05
CA ARG A 118 9.44 8.00 7.94
C ARG A 118 8.43 8.76 8.80
#